data_AF-A0A067MTJ3-F1
#
_entry.id   AF-A0A067MTJ3-F1
#
_cell.length_a   1.000
_cell.length_b   1.000
_cell.length_c   1.000
_cell.angle_alpha   90.00
_cell.angle_beta   90.00
_cell.angle_gamma   90.00
#
_symmetry.space_group_name_H-M   'P 1'
#
loop_
_entity.id
_entity.type
_entity.pdbx_description
1 polymer ?
#
loop_
_entity_poly.entity_id
_entity_poly.type
_entity_poly.pdbx_seq_one_letter_code
_entity_poly.pdbx_strand_id
1 'polypeptide(L)'
;MDLCLGIYLWELVVTFDFDWSILTRQRKFIWTMALWFLCRYSLLVVLVSLAAVPYLSAQDNCSAFYVIVQACVELVIVTSTSLLMLRTIAIWGRRPAVYIPLLSLLLGQVAICLLDVSTLVTYWDPVLGGCIMTHSVASTTPLLYVYTIVLNAIVLALTTAGLLTHLKARSKIVTMLFTDGLVYFIVATFSSLVPTVFIFLNLNEIFNYMHCSSQLRPVFPS
;
A
#
# COMPACT_ATOMS: atom_id res chain seq x y z
N MET A 1 -14.54 6.66 7.67
CA MET A 1 -14.13 6.12 6.36
C MET A 1 -14.50 7.07 5.23
N ASP A 2 -15.69 7.68 5.29
CA ASP A 2 -16.23 8.58 4.27
C ASP A 2 -15.38 9.83 4.03
N LEU A 3 -14.74 10.35 5.07
CA LEU A 3 -13.84 11.50 4.95
C LEU A 3 -12.56 11.18 4.17
N CYS A 4 -11.97 10.00 4.37
CA CYS A 4 -10.79 9.56 3.62
C CYS A 4 -11.13 9.30 2.15
N LEU A 5 -12.30 8.71 1.89
CA LEU A 5 -12.81 8.49 0.54
C LEU A 5 -13.06 9.82 -0.19
N GLY A 6 -13.70 10.78 0.49
CA GLY A 6 -13.96 12.10 -0.08
C GLY A 6 -12.68 12.86 -0.42
N ILE A 7 -11.67 12.84 0.47
CA ILE A 7 -10.38 13.48 0.22
C ILE A 7 -9.64 12.80 -0.95
N TYR A 8 -9.67 11.47 -1.02
CA TYR A 8 -8.98 10.75 -2.08
C TYR A 8 -9.65 10.91 -3.45
N LEU A 9 -10.99 10.90 -3.49
CA LEU A 9 -11.77 11.21 -4.69
C LEU A 9 -11.55 12.66 -5.14
N TRP A 10 -11.47 13.61 -4.20
CA TRP A 10 -11.12 14.99 -4.49
C TRP A 10 -9.75 15.10 -5.16
N GLU A 11 -8.73 14.45 -4.61
CA GLU A 11 -7.40 14.42 -5.23
C GLU A 11 -7.42 13.80 -6.63
N LEU A 12 -8.24 12.77 -6.87
CA LEU A 12 -8.36 12.16 -8.19
C LEU A 12 -8.98 13.10 -9.21
N VAL A 13 -10.05 13.80 -8.86
CA VAL A 13 -10.68 14.78 -9.75
C VAL A 13 -9.68 15.88 -10.11
N VAL A 14 -8.95 16.40 -9.12
CA VAL A 14 -7.93 17.45 -9.35
C VAL A 14 -6.77 16.96 -10.20
N THR A 15 -6.38 15.69 -10.08
CA THR A 15 -5.24 15.14 -10.83
C THR A 15 -5.66 14.47 -12.15
N PHE A 16 -6.95 14.39 -12.44
CA PHE A 16 -7.48 13.66 -13.60
C PHE A 16 -6.96 14.23 -14.92
N ASP A 17 -6.84 15.56 -15.03
CA ASP A 17 -6.32 16.22 -16.23
C ASP A 17 -4.86 15.83 -16.51
N PHE A 18 -4.05 15.66 -15.46
CA PHE A 18 -2.67 15.22 -15.58
C PHE A 18 -2.59 13.75 -16.04
N ASP A 19 -3.44 12.90 -15.47
CA ASP A 19 -3.52 11.47 -15.79
C ASP A 19 -4.01 11.26 -17.24
N TRP A 20 -5.03 12.01 -17.66
CA TRP A 20 -5.57 12.01 -19.02
C TRP A 20 -4.54 12.51 -20.05
N SER A 21 -3.74 13.53 -19.71
CA SER A 21 -2.63 14.01 -20.53
C SER A 21 -1.54 12.95 -20.75
N ILE A 22 -1.31 12.05 -19.79
CA ILE A 22 -0.35 10.94 -19.95
C ILE A 22 -0.94 9.82 -20.81
N LEU A 23 -2.22 9.49 -20.61
CA LEU A 23 -2.92 8.46 -21.38
C LEU A 23 -3.11 8.86 -22.86
N THR A 24 -3.33 10.14 -23.14
CA THR A 24 -3.38 10.71 -24.50
C THR A 24 -2.01 10.84 -25.18
N ARG A 25 -0.98 10.18 -24.63
CA ARG A 25 0.32 9.93 -25.29
C ARG A 25 1.17 11.18 -25.55
N GLN A 26 0.88 12.28 -24.86
CA GLN A 26 1.67 13.52 -25.01
C GLN A 26 3.07 13.45 -24.35
N ARG A 27 3.38 12.37 -23.61
CA ARG A 27 4.69 12.16 -22.96
C ARG A 27 5.21 10.72 -23.14
N LYS A 28 6.54 10.55 -23.09
CA LYS A 28 7.18 9.23 -23.16
C LYS A 28 6.76 8.36 -21.97
N PHE A 29 6.23 7.17 -22.24
CA PHE A 29 5.83 6.21 -21.20
C PHE A 29 7.07 5.65 -20.50
N ILE A 30 7.23 5.99 -19.22
CA ILE A 30 8.32 5.50 -18.37
C ILE A 30 7.73 4.46 -17.44
N TRP A 31 8.38 3.31 -17.27
CA TRP A 31 7.94 2.21 -16.38
C TRP A 31 7.59 2.66 -14.96
N THR A 32 8.31 3.66 -14.42
CA THR A 32 8.01 4.26 -13.12
C THR A 32 6.62 4.90 -13.06
N MET A 33 6.14 5.49 -14.15
CA MET A 33 4.79 6.07 -14.22
C MET A 33 3.72 4.98 -14.20
N ALA A 34 3.96 3.85 -14.89
CA ALA A 34 3.05 2.71 -14.88
C ALA A 34 2.84 2.16 -13.45
N LEU A 35 3.92 2.01 -12.68
CA LEU A 35 3.86 1.58 -11.28
C LEU A 35 3.10 2.57 -10.39
N TRP A 36 3.29 3.87 -10.64
CA TRP A 36 2.57 4.92 -9.91
C TRP A 36 1.06 4.88 -10.18
N PHE A 37 0.67 4.74 -11.45
CA PHE A 37 -0.73 4.56 -11.83
C PHE A 37 -1.32 3.29 -11.22
N LEU A 38 -0.60 2.18 -11.28
CA LEU A 38 -1.06 0.90 -10.74
C LEU A 38 -1.30 0.99 -9.23
N CYS A 39 -0.41 1.66 -8.48
CA CYS A 39 -0.58 1.93 -7.06
C CYS A 39 -1.85 2.75 -6.79
N ARG A 40 -2.03 3.85 -7.54
CA ARG A 40 -3.16 4.77 -7.36
C ARG A 40 -4.52 4.11 -7.65
N TYR A 41 -4.64 3.44 -8.79
CA TYR A 41 -5.91 2.80 -9.17
C TYR A 41 -6.20 1.55 -8.34
N SER A 42 -5.19 0.80 -7.91
CA SER A 42 -5.41 -0.33 -6.99
C SER A 42 -5.90 0.15 -5.62
N LEU A 43 -5.37 1.28 -5.11
CA LEU A 43 -5.85 1.87 -3.85
C LEU A 43 -7.29 2.36 -3.95
N LEU A 44 -7.68 2.93 -5.09
CA LEU A 44 -9.07 3.28 -5.38
C LEU A 44 -10.01 2.08 -5.29
N VAL A 45 -9.64 0.97 -5.94
CA VAL A 45 -10.45 -0.24 -5.94
C VAL A 45 -10.65 -0.74 -4.52
N VAL A 46 -9.59 -0.78 -3.71
CA VAL A 46 -9.67 -1.16 -2.29
C VAL A 46 -10.63 -0.26 -1.52
N LEU A 47 -10.49 1.06 -1.69
CA LEU A 47 -11.30 2.06 -1.00
C LEU A 47 -12.79 1.99 -1.37
N VAL A 48 -13.10 1.87 -2.66
CA VAL A 48 -14.47 1.69 -3.16
C VAL A 48 -15.05 0.37 -2.67
N SER A 49 -14.29 -0.71 -2.74
CA SER A 49 -14.71 -2.02 -2.25
C SER A 49 -15.02 -2.00 -0.76
N LEU A 50 -14.21 -1.32 0.05
CA LEU A 50 -14.44 -1.17 1.49
C LEU A 50 -15.73 -0.39 1.78
N ALA A 51 -16.05 0.63 0.98
CA ALA A 51 -17.31 1.36 1.05
C ALA A 51 -18.52 0.55 0.57
N ALA A 52 -18.31 -0.41 -0.33
CA ALA A 52 -19.34 -1.26 -0.90
C ALA A 52 -19.75 -2.43 0.01
N VAL A 53 -18.90 -2.84 0.97
CA VAL A 53 -19.16 -3.95 1.92
C VAL A 53 -20.56 -3.92 2.54
N PRO A 54 -21.05 -2.81 3.15
CA PRO A 54 -22.37 -2.80 3.78
C PRO A 54 -23.55 -2.93 2.81
N TYR A 55 -23.32 -2.79 1.50
CA TYR A 55 -24.35 -2.88 0.47
C TYR A 55 -24.33 -4.22 -0.29
N LEU A 56 -23.31 -5.06 -0.07
CA LEU A 56 -23.17 -6.36 -0.73
C LEU A 56 -24.00 -7.42 0.01
N SER A 57 -25.19 -7.77 -0.50
CA SER A 57 -25.97 -8.93 -0.05
C SER A 57 -25.71 -10.20 -0.88
N ALA A 58 -24.56 -10.27 -1.57
CA ALA A 58 -24.29 -11.31 -2.55
C ALA A 58 -23.70 -12.57 -1.90
N GLN A 59 -24.59 -13.51 -1.57
CA GLN A 59 -24.27 -14.83 -1.02
C GLN A 59 -23.36 -15.67 -1.94
N ASP A 60 -23.44 -15.47 -3.26
CA ASP A 60 -22.88 -16.42 -4.22
C ASP A 60 -21.40 -16.16 -4.62
N ASN A 61 -20.88 -14.94 -4.42
CA ASN A 61 -19.52 -14.58 -4.89
C ASN A 61 -18.70 -13.79 -3.86
N CYS A 62 -18.99 -13.95 -2.56
CA CYS A 62 -18.21 -13.26 -1.55
C CYS A 62 -16.71 -13.56 -1.66
N SER A 63 -16.34 -14.83 -1.84
CA SER A 63 -14.93 -15.22 -1.84
C SER A 63 -14.12 -14.52 -2.93
N ALA A 64 -14.67 -14.45 -4.14
CA ALA A 64 -14.03 -13.75 -5.25
C ALA A 64 -13.83 -12.26 -4.94
N PHE A 65 -14.82 -11.60 -4.32
CA PHE A 65 -14.72 -10.20 -3.95
C PHE A 65 -13.55 -9.94 -2.98
N TYR A 66 -13.45 -10.69 -1.89
CA TYR A 66 -12.38 -10.51 -0.92
C TYR A 66 -10.99 -10.88 -1.47
N VAL A 67 -10.90 -11.93 -2.30
CA VAL A 67 -9.63 -12.30 -2.97
C VAL A 67 -9.16 -11.17 -3.89
N ILE A 68 -10.06 -10.58 -4.69
CA ILE A 68 -9.72 -9.46 -5.59
C ILE A 68 -9.28 -8.24 -4.78
N VAL A 69 -10.03 -7.90 -3.73
CA VAL A 69 -9.69 -6.76 -2.86
C VAL A 69 -8.34 -6.96 -2.20
N GLN A 70 -8.07 -8.16 -1.65
CA GLN A 70 -6.78 -8.49 -1.05
C GLN A 70 -5.65 -8.42 -2.09
N ALA A 71 -5.86 -8.96 -3.29
CA ALA A 71 -4.87 -8.85 -4.36
C ALA A 71 -4.56 -7.39 -4.72
N CYS A 72 -5.57 -6.52 -4.76
CA CYS A 72 -5.36 -5.08 -4.96
C CYS A 72 -4.56 -4.44 -3.81
N VAL A 73 -4.80 -4.81 -2.55
CA VAL A 73 -4.00 -4.35 -1.40
C VAL A 73 -2.53 -4.73 -1.58
N GLU A 74 -2.25 -6.00 -1.87
CA GLU A 74 -0.88 -6.49 -2.06
C GLU A 74 -0.18 -5.82 -3.25
N LEU A 75 -0.91 -5.55 -4.33
CA LEU A 75 -0.39 -4.78 -5.47
C LEU A 75 0.00 -3.36 -5.07
N VAL A 76 -0.77 -2.67 -4.23
CA VAL A 76 -0.41 -1.35 -3.71
C VAL A 76 0.89 -1.42 -2.91
N ILE A 77 1.04 -2.45 -2.06
CA ILE A 77 2.23 -2.65 -1.23
C ILE A 77 3.48 -2.85 -2.10
N VAL A 78 3.44 -3.77 -3.06
CA VAL A 78 4.56 -4.08 -3.96
C VAL A 78 4.92 -2.88 -4.83
N THR A 79 3.91 -2.22 -5.41
CA THR A 79 4.15 -1.07 -6.31
C THR A 79 4.71 0.13 -5.56
N SER A 80 4.21 0.43 -4.36
CA SER A 80 4.74 1.49 -3.50
C SER A 80 6.21 1.23 -3.13
N THR A 81 6.52 0.00 -2.69
CA THR A 81 7.89 -0.42 -2.36
C THR A 81 8.82 -0.30 -3.57
N SER A 82 8.35 -0.74 -4.75
CA SER A 82 9.10 -0.64 -6.01
C SER A 82 9.42 0.81 -6.38
N LEU A 83 8.50 1.75 -6.18
CA LEU A 83 8.72 3.17 -6.46
C LEU A 83 9.83 3.77 -5.57
N LEU A 84 9.87 3.39 -4.29
CA LEU A 84 10.95 3.78 -3.38
C LEU A 84 12.29 3.18 -3.80
N MET A 85 12.30 1.91 -4.17
CA MET A 85 13.51 1.24 -4.67
C MET A 85 14.06 1.89 -5.93
N LEU A 86 13.20 2.23 -6.91
CA LEU A 86 13.63 2.90 -8.14
C LEU A 86 14.30 4.26 -7.86
N ARG A 87 13.76 5.03 -6.92
CA ARG A 87 14.39 6.29 -6.47
C ARG A 87 15.75 6.04 -5.84
N THR A 88 15.85 5.02 -4.99
CA THR A 88 17.12 4.60 -4.37
C THR A 88 18.16 4.24 -5.43
N ILE A 89 17.79 3.42 -6.41
CA ILE A 89 18.67 2.96 -7.49
C ILE A 89 19.17 4.15 -8.34
N ALA A 90 18.31 5.14 -8.57
CA ALA A 90 18.68 6.35 -9.30
C ALA A 90 19.73 7.18 -8.53
N ILE A 91 19.57 7.34 -7.21
CA ILE A 91 20.52 8.06 -6.35
C ILE A 91 21.89 7.38 -6.37
N TRP A 92 21.93 6.06 -6.28
CA TRP A 92 23.18 5.29 -6.29
C TRP A 92 23.77 5.06 -7.70
N GLY A 93 23.22 5.72 -8.73
CA GLY A 93 23.76 5.69 -10.08
C GLY A 93 23.75 4.29 -10.73
N ARG A 94 22.73 3.46 -10.42
CA ARG A 94 22.59 2.08 -10.95
C ARG A 94 23.79 1.16 -10.69
N ARG A 95 24.51 1.35 -9.59
CA ARG A 95 25.61 0.44 -9.20
C ARG A 95 25.07 -0.97 -8.92
N PRO A 96 25.65 -2.03 -9.54
CA PRO A 96 25.17 -3.41 -9.40
C PRO A 96 25.18 -3.91 -7.96
N ALA A 97 26.14 -3.47 -7.15
CA ALA A 97 26.20 -3.80 -5.74
C ALA A 97 24.97 -3.36 -4.93
N VAL A 98 24.20 -2.36 -5.40
CA VAL A 98 23.02 -1.82 -4.71
C VAL A 98 21.74 -2.33 -5.34
N TYR A 99 21.61 -2.29 -6.69
CA TYR A 99 20.35 -2.67 -7.31
C TYR A 99 20.10 -4.19 -7.32
N ILE A 100 21.15 -5.03 -7.38
CA ILE A 100 20.99 -6.49 -7.36
C ILE A 100 20.36 -6.97 -6.04
N PRO A 101 20.85 -6.59 -4.84
CA PRO A 101 20.21 -7.01 -3.59
C PRO A 101 18.83 -6.39 -3.39
N LEU A 102 18.60 -5.15 -3.85
CA LEU A 102 17.26 -4.54 -3.80
C LEU A 102 16.25 -5.33 -4.65
N LEU A 103 16.67 -5.74 -5.85
CA LEU A 103 15.82 -6.51 -6.76
C LEU A 103 15.53 -7.92 -6.21
N SER A 104 16.51 -8.58 -5.58
CA SER A 104 16.28 -9.90 -4.98
C SER A 104 15.31 -9.83 -3.80
N LEU A 105 15.40 -8.77 -2.98
CA LEU A 105 14.43 -8.52 -1.90
C LEU A 105 13.02 -8.21 -2.45
N LEU A 106 12.92 -7.46 -3.54
CA LEU A 106 11.63 -7.19 -4.18
C LEU A 106 10.98 -8.48 -4.69
N LEU A 107 11.75 -9.36 -5.31
CA LEU A 107 11.25 -10.67 -5.76
C LEU A 107 10.76 -11.51 -4.58
N GLY A 108 11.48 -11.47 -3.45
CA GLY A 108 11.03 -12.09 -2.20
C GLY A 108 9.69 -11.53 -1.72
N GLN A 109 9.50 -10.21 -1.75
CA GLN A 109 8.24 -9.57 -1.39
C GLN A 109 7.09 -10.08 -2.27
N VAL A 110 7.27 -10.07 -3.60
CA VAL A 110 6.25 -10.52 -4.55
C VAL A 110 5.86 -11.98 -4.30
N ALA A 111 6.84 -12.85 -4.03
CA ALA A 111 6.58 -14.25 -3.73
C ALA A 111 5.73 -14.43 -2.47
N ILE A 112 6.02 -13.67 -1.40
CA ILE A 112 5.25 -13.73 -0.15
C ILE A 112 3.84 -13.15 -0.36
N CYS A 113 3.69 -12.06 -1.11
CA CYS A 113 2.38 -11.49 -1.46
C CYS A 113 1.48 -12.47 -2.22
N LEU A 114 2.04 -13.20 -3.20
CA LEU A 114 1.30 -14.22 -3.95
C LEU A 114 0.87 -15.38 -3.04
N LEU A 115 1.72 -15.75 -2.08
CA LEU A 115 1.40 -16.77 -1.09
C LEU A 115 0.32 -16.30 -0.11
N ASP A 116 0.32 -15.03 0.30
CA ASP A 116 -0.75 -14.45 1.14
C ASP A 116 -2.11 -14.50 0.42
N VAL A 117 -2.19 -14.03 -0.83
CA VAL A 117 -3.44 -14.04 -1.61
C VAL A 117 -3.97 -15.46 -1.83
N SER A 118 -3.08 -16.43 -2.10
CA SER A 118 -3.49 -17.83 -2.33
C SER A 118 -3.94 -18.58 -1.07
N THR A 119 -3.60 -18.07 0.12
CA THR A 119 -3.98 -18.69 1.41
C THR A 119 -5.21 -18.05 2.05
N LEU A 120 -5.84 -17.08 1.37
CA LEU A 120 -7.03 -16.39 1.84
C LEU A 120 -8.25 -17.32 1.78
N VAL A 121 -8.88 -17.56 2.94
CA VAL A 121 -10.09 -18.37 3.06
C VAL A 121 -11.22 -17.51 3.60
N THR A 122 -12.33 -17.46 2.87
CA THR A 122 -13.54 -16.71 3.24
C THR A 122 -14.72 -17.64 3.30
N TYR A 123 -15.61 -17.44 4.27
CA TYR A 123 -16.86 -18.18 4.36
C TYR A 123 -18.03 -17.23 4.60
N TRP A 124 -19.20 -17.60 4.08
CA TRP A 124 -20.44 -16.89 4.34
C TRP A 124 -21.01 -17.33 5.68
N ASP A 125 -21.27 -16.38 6.58
CA ASP A 125 -21.92 -16.64 7.85
C ASP A 125 -23.43 -16.31 7.75
N PRO A 126 -24.31 -17.32 7.78
CA PRO A 126 -25.75 -17.12 7.67
C PRO A 126 -26.37 -16.43 8.89
N VAL A 127 -25.71 -16.43 10.06
CA VAL A 127 -26.21 -15.82 11.29
C VAL A 127 -25.99 -14.31 11.28
N LEU A 128 -24.82 -13.88 10.80
CA LEU A 128 -24.46 -12.47 10.69
C LEU A 128 -24.95 -11.83 9.38
N GLY A 129 -25.49 -12.63 8.45
CA GLY A 129 -25.99 -12.17 7.16
C GLY A 129 -24.88 -11.53 6.31
N GLY A 130 -23.64 -11.99 6.49
CA GLY A 130 -22.46 -11.36 5.95
C GLY A 130 -21.31 -12.34 5.76
N CYS A 131 -20.31 -11.90 5.01
CA CYS A 131 -19.16 -12.72 4.73
C CYS A 131 -18.00 -12.40 5.65
N ILE A 132 -17.40 -13.45 6.20
CA ILE A 132 -16.35 -13.33 7.21
C ILE A 132 -15.06 -13.88 6.62
N MET A 133 -13.99 -13.11 6.84
CA MET A 133 -12.64 -13.51 6.54
C MET A 133 -12.12 -14.34 7.72
N THR A 134 -12.25 -15.67 7.64
CA THR A 134 -11.49 -16.57 8.53
C THR A 134 -10.03 -16.45 8.15
N HIS A 135 -9.22 -15.90 9.06
CA HIS A 135 -7.77 -15.81 8.96
C HIS A 135 -7.13 -16.77 7.93
N SER A 136 -6.39 -16.18 6.98
CA SER A 136 -5.29 -16.87 6.29
C SER A 136 -4.50 -17.64 7.34
N VAL A 137 -4.12 -18.90 7.07
CA VAL A 137 -3.34 -19.74 7.98
C VAL A 137 -2.38 -18.88 8.81
N ALA A 138 -2.62 -18.79 10.13
CA ALA A 138 -2.26 -17.68 11.03
C ALA A 138 -0.75 -17.31 11.13
N SER A 139 0.09 -17.84 10.26
CA SER A 139 1.54 -17.71 10.23
C SER A 139 2.10 -16.90 9.06
N THR A 140 1.37 -16.69 7.96
CA THR A 140 1.93 -16.05 6.73
C THR A 140 1.76 -14.54 6.70
N THR A 141 0.58 -14.04 7.04
CA THR A 141 0.27 -12.61 7.07
C THR A 141 1.16 -11.79 8.01
N PRO A 142 1.41 -12.16 9.29
CA PRO A 142 2.33 -11.40 10.14
C PRO A 142 3.77 -11.39 9.61
N LEU A 143 4.21 -12.49 8.99
CA LEU A 143 5.53 -12.60 8.38
C LEU A 143 5.68 -11.66 7.18
N LEU A 144 4.66 -11.57 6.31
CA LEU A 144 4.60 -10.63 5.19
C LEU A 144 4.71 -9.18 5.67
N TYR A 145 3.98 -8.83 6.73
CA TYR A 145 4.04 -7.48 7.32
C TYR A 145 5.45 -7.15 7.82
N VAL A 146 6.04 -8.02 8.64
CA VAL A 146 7.40 -7.81 9.15
C VAL A 146 8.41 -7.71 8.00
N TYR A 147 8.29 -8.57 7.00
CA TYR A 147 9.14 -8.54 5.81
C TYR A 147 9.06 -7.18 5.08
N THR A 148 7.84 -6.72 4.80
CA THR A 148 7.57 -5.44 4.12
C THR A 148 8.12 -4.26 4.91
N ILE A 149 7.96 -4.28 6.23
CA ILE A 149 8.48 -3.24 7.13
C ILE A 149 10.01 -3.17 7.07
N VAL A 150 10.67 -4.32 7.24
CA VAL A 150 12.15 -4.40 7.21
C VAL A 150 12.67 -3.97 5.84
N LEU A 151 12.02 -4.41 4.77
CA LEU A 151 12.38 -4.03 3.41
C LEU A 151 12.29 -2.51 3.20
N ASN A 152 11.16 -1.91 3.58
CA ASN A 152 10.98 -0.47 3.49
C ASN A 152 12.04 0.28 4.33
N ALA A 153 12.35 -0.20 5.53
CA ALA A 153 13.40 0.39 6.36
C ALA A 153 14.79 0.33 5.71
N ILE A 154 15.16 -0.79 5.08
CA ILE A 154 16.43 -0.96 4.35
C ILE A 154 16.50 0.01 3.16
N VAL A 155 15.47 0.00 2.30
CA VAL A 155 15.37 0.90 1.14
C VAL A 155 15.50 2.35 1.60
N LEU A 156 14.85 2.66 2.70
CA LEU A 156 14.85 3.99 3.27
C LEU A 156 16.23 4.40 3.78
N ALA A 157 16.88 3.55 4.56
CA ALA A 157 18.22 3.78 5.08
C ALA A 157 19.24 3.98 3.94
N LEU A 158 19.16 3.16 2.89
CA LEU A 158 20.01 3.30 1.70
C LEU A 158 19.76 4.61 0.95
N THR A 159 18.51 5.03 0.84
CA THR A 159 18.17 6.31 0.22
C THR A 159 18.73 7.48 1.03
N THR A 160 18.54 7.49 2.35
CA THR A 160 19.08 8.52 3.25
C THR A 160 20.60 8.55 3.20
N ALA A 161 21.27 7.40 3.22
CA ALA A 161 22.73 7.31 3.14
C ALA A 161 23.25 7.83 1.79
N GLY A 162 22.64 7.41 0.69
CA GLY A 162 22.96 7.92 -0.65
C GLY A 162 22.78 9.44 -0.72
N LEU A 163 21.69 9.94 -0.19
CA LEU A 163 21.40 11.37 -0.16
C LEU A 163 22.42 12.17 0.68
N LEU A 164 22.75 11.71 1.87
CA LEU A 164 23.73 12.37 2.76
C LEU A 164 25.14 12.37 2.16
N THR A 165 25.54 11.32 1.44
CA THR A 165 26.84 11.27 0.77
C THR A 165 26.92 12.26 -0.39
N HIS A 166 25.84 12.42 -1.16
CA HIS A 166 25.76 13.40 -2.24
C HIS A 166 25.65 14.85 -1.73
N LEU A 167 24.94 15.09 -0.63
CA LEU A 167 24.85 16.42 0.02
C LEU A 167 26.21 16.91 0.52
N LYS A 168 27.06 16.00 1.01
CA LYS A 168 28.43 16.34 1.41
C LYS A 168 29.34 16.67 0.21
N ALA A 169 28.95 16.32 -1.02
CA ALA A 169 29.85 16.34 -2.17
C ALA A 169 29.80 17.61 -3.04
N ARG A 170 28.65 18.28 -3.33
CA ARG A 170 28.62 19.56 -4.12
C ARG A 170 27.31 20.39 -4.08
N SER A 171 27.51 21.73 -4.12
CA SER A 171 26.68 22.87 -4.62
C SER A 171 25.28 23.19 -4.05
N LYS A 172 25.05 24.50 -3.82
CA LYS A 172 23.83 25.16 -3.28
C LYS A 172 22.53 24.82 -4.05
N ILE A 173 22.63 24.59 -5.36
CA ILE A 173 21.49 24.24 -6.23
C ILE A 173 21.02 22.80 -5.99
N VAL A 174 21.99 21.90 -5.79
CA VAL A 174 21.75 20.50 -5.49
C VAL A 174 21.20 20.37 -4.06
N THR A 175 21.66 21.20 -3.13
CA THR A 175 21.10 21.29 -1.77
C THR A 175 19.62 21.68 -1.78
N MET A 176 19.22 22.70 -2.56
CA MET A 176 17.84 23.18 -2.57
C MET A 176 16.87 22.15 -3.17
N LEU A 177 17.24 21.51 -4.28
CA LEU A 177 16.43 20.45 -4.89
C LEU A 177 16.36 19.19 -4.01
N PHE A 178 17.42 18.89 -3.26
CA PHE A 178 17.43 17.77 -2.34
C PHE A 178 16.76 18.06 -1.00
N THR A 179 16.65 19.31 -0.54
CA THR A 179 15.87 19.65 0.66
C THR A 179 14.39 19.34 0.45
N ASP A 180 13.82 19.72 -0.69
CA ASP A 180 12.41 19.42 -1.00
C ASP A 180 12.17 17.92 -1.18
N GLY A 181 13.11 17.22 -1.83
CA GLY A 181 13.08 15.76 -1.95
C GLY A 181 13.25 15.03 -0.61
N LEU A 182 14.11 15.55 0.28
CA LEU A 182 14.38 15.00 1.61
C LEU A 182 13.17 15.17 2.53
N VAL A 183 12.52 16.34 2.52
CA VAL A 183 11.31 16.57 3.33
C VAL A 183 10.20 15.62 2.89
N TYR A 184 9.94 15.49 1.58
CA TYR A 184 8.97 14.52 1.08
C TYR A 184 9.33 13.09 1.51
N PHE A 185 10.62 12.75 1.50
CA PHE A 185 11.12 11.44 1.86
C PHE A 185 11.01 11.14 3.37
N ILE A 186 11.31 12.12 4.22
CA ILE A 186 11.13 12.03 5.68
C ILE A 186 9.63 11.92 6.02
N VAL A 187 8.78 12.71 5.36
CA VAL A 187 7.32 12.62 5.55
C VAL A 187 6.81 11.24 5.14
N ALA A 188 7.25 10.71 3.99
CA ALA A 188 6.93 9.36 3.56
C ALA A 188 7.43 8.30 4.57
N THR A 189 8.64 8.47 5.12
CA THR A 189 9.19 7.61 6.18
C THR A 189 8.28 7.54 7.39
N PHE A 190 7.96 8.70 7.96
CA PHE A 190 7.13 8.77 9.16
C PHE A 190 5.72 8.25 8.87
N SER A 191 5.16 8.56 7.70
CA SER A 191 3.86 8.06 7.26
C SER A 191 3.82 6.54 7.13
N SER A 192 4.92 5.87 6.74
CA SER A 192 4.99 4.40 6.70
C SER A 192 5.30 3.78 8.07
N LEU A 193 5.99 4.52 8.95
CA LEU A 193 6.35 4.09 10.30
C LEU A 193 5.17 4.15 11.28
N VAL A 194 4.23 5.09 11.08
CA VAL A 194 3.02 5.21 11.91
C VAL A 194 2.16 3.92 11.85
N PRO A 195 1.67 3.45 10.69
CA PRO A 195 0.92 2.18 10.62
C PRO A 195 1.69 1.00 11.20
N THR A 196 3.01 0.99 11.02
CA THR A 196 3.93 -0.05 11.51
C THR A 196 3.92 -0.17 13.03
N VAL A 197 4.05 0.95 13.73
CA VAL A 197 4.05 0.99 15.20
C VAL A 197 2.67 0.59 15.74
N PHE A 198 1.61 1.08 15.11
CA PHE A 198 0.23 0.73 15.50
C PHE A 198 -0.09 -0.76 15.33
N ILE A 199 0.45 -1.43 14.32
CA ILE A 199 0.25 -2.89 14.11
C ILE A 199 1.08 -3.70 15.12
N PHE A 200 2.34 -3.33 15.39
CA PHE A 200 3.20 -4.02 16.37
C PHE A 200 2.68 -3.91 17.81
N LEU A 201 1.99 -2.81 18.15
CA LEU A 201 1.30 -2.62 19.42
C LEU A 201 0.04 -3.49 19.57
N ASN A 202 -0.24 -4.40 18.63
CA ASN A 202 -1.35 -5.34 18.63
C ASN A 202 -2.73 -4.66 18.78
N LEU A 203 -2.97 -3.59 18.02
CA LEU A 203 -4.32 -3.02 17.87
C LEU A 203 -5.29 -3.91 17.05
N ASN A 204 -4.93 -5.17 16.73
CA ASN A 204 -5.87 -6.12 16.14
C ASN A 204 -7.12 -6.31 17.02
N GLU A 205 -6.98 -6.11 18.34
CA GLU A 205 -8.09 -6.05 19.27
C GLU A 205 -8.94 -4.77 19.12
N ILE A 206 -8.32 -3.60 18.92
CA ILE A 206 -9.02 -2.30 18.90
C ILE A 206 -9.86 -2.09 17.63
N PHE A 207 -9.41 -2.60 16.48
CA PHE A 207 -10.23 -2.58 15.27
C PHE A 207 -11.45 -3.52 15.39
N ASN A 208 -11.28 -4.65 16.10
CA ASN A 208 -12.38 -5.56 16.43
C ASN A 208 -13.40 -4.92 17.40
N TYR A 209 -12.93 -4.14 18.39
CA TYR A 209 -13.82 -3.39 19.28
C TYR A 209 -14.59 -2.29 18.54
N MET A 210 -13.97 -1.63 17.57
CA MET A 210 -14.63 -0.58 16.78
C MET A 210 -15.68 -1.17 15.82
N HIS A 211 -15.43 -2.33 15.22
CA HIS A 211 -16.40 -3.07 14.40
C HIS A 211 -17.56 -3.68 15.22
N CYS A 212 -17.30 -4.08 16.47
CA CYS A 212 -18.35 -4.61 17.36
C CYS A 212 -19.31 -3.52 17.87
N SER A 213 -18.83 -2.27 17.99
CA SER A 213 -19.67 -1.14 18.43
C SER A 213 -20.72 -0.69 17.40
N SER A 214 -20.54 -0.97 16.11
CA SER A 214 -21.48 -0.57 15.04
C SER A 214 -22.56 -1.62 14.74
N GLN A 215 -22.40 -2.87 15.22
CA GLN A 215 -23.41 -3.94 15.13
C GLN A 215 -24.43 -3.90 16.29
N LEU A 216 -24.22 -3.06 17.31
CA LEU A 216 -25.17 -2.84 18.42
C LEU A 216 -26.27 -1.81 18.07
N ARG A 217 -26.83 -1.85 16.86
CA ARG A 217 -28.14 -1.24 16.61
C ARG A 217 -29.21 -2.29 16.92
N PRO A 218 -29.94 -2.19 18.04
CA PRO A 218 -30.98 -3.17 18.35
C PRO A 218 -32.08 -3.08 17.29
N VAL A 219 -32.22 -4.15 16.51
CA VAL A 219 -33.42 -4.43 15.73
C VAL A 219 -34.53 -4.72 16.75
N PHE A 220 -35.30 -3.69 17.10
CA PHE A 220 -36.55 -3.87 17.84
C PHE A 220 -37.56 -4.59 16.92
N PRO A 221 -38.22 -5.66 17.39
CA PRO A 221 -39.26 -6.33 16.62
C PRO A 221 -40.55 -5.50 16.67
N SER A 222 -41.21 -5.37 15.52
CA SER A 222 -42.62 -5.00 15.40
C SER A 222 -43.38 -6.17 14.80
#